data_AF-A0A3P1SN99-F1
#
_entry.id   AF-A0A3P1SN99-F1
#
_cell.length_a   1.000
_cell.length_b   1.000
_cell.length_c   1.000
_cell.angle_alpha   90.00
_cell.angle_beta   90.00
_cell.angle_gamma   90.00
#
_symmetry.space_group_name_H-M   'P 1'
#
loop_
_entity.id
_entity.type
_entity.pdbx_description
1 polymer ?
#
loop_
_entity_poly.entity_id
_entity_poly.type
_entity_poly.pdbx_seq_one_letter_code
_entity_poly.pdbx_strand_id
1 'polypeptide(L)'
;MICKRWVGKNPILLLPVALISFVSALPPFSFWPAAVIGLYSLSALCTSCSPKTAATAGLITGAAMASHAFWGAHAMSLWLFIFAVLIIAVVFMAICTATSLLSRHGMPGMFLAAVVVAMTEFLCGWAGFPFSHNVFWVNSPLMDLLLPYLGAEWQAAFYWFIPLLTWRFLPVVFCALMLVYCFWQQADSVDFTNRKISLIQTSFSDELLSFPGLPGRLEYRYQVLKQLLEQSKKTNPDLVVLPESALPLYISEFTPTLKKLLAGSGSSDWLIHQYRYRDDGFLNSSNLLLTNNLEVIAEIDKKSPIPLAEPRIWEGLSAQSMVWQGLNLVSVVCSDSFRTQALRPDLKHADLLVVTANDYSLTGSLLPQLHLEMDQIRAAESGVPILRAVNGGPSAVIDNKGRVIRQLEEGYQSILTSRLPASEHSFFINNQYIIGIASMVLIFSTLLGALSIKRYPYAETSEKPSVIWPGLVFFCVLIISSGSWQESRITVKRTENSSAKFQYQHFTIEQFMLRQFGYLTVANGASQKLFNFQTVQLNDFFLEPTSLAAITETTKGRVLILDENGGEVLIYGAEGLQTSNKSQLMRETVSDLIQIKVKKS
;
A
#
# COMPACT_ATOMS: atom_id res chain seq x y z
N MET A 1 -4.14 -36.79 27.09
CA MET A 1 -5.32 -37.69 27.01
C MET A 1 -6.54 -36.99 26.43
N ILE A 2 -7.02 -35.86 26.97
CA ILE A 2 -8.25 -35.20 26.48
C ILE A 2 -8.18 -34.76 25.00
N CYS A 3 -7.01 -34.33 24.50
CA CYS A 3 -6.81 -33.94 23.08
C CYS A 3 -7.31 -34.97 22.05
N LYS A 4 -7.21 -36.28 22.36
CA LYS A 4 -7.68 -37.36 21.45
C LYS A 4 -9.22 -37.50 21.39
N ARG A 5 -9.97 -36.88 22.29
CA ARG A 5 -11.42 -37.11 22.44
C ARG A 5 -12.30 -36.21 21.57
N TRP A 6 -11.76 -35.08 21.10
CA TRP A 6 -12.48 -34.10 20.25
C TRP A 6 -11.92 -33.99 18.83
N VAL A 7 -10.60 -34.14 18.65
CA VAL A 7 -9.93 -33.98 17.33
C VAL A 7 -10.03 -35.26 16.45
N GLY A 8 -10.68 -36.31 16.97
CA GLY A 8 -10.79 -37.61 16.29
C GLY A 8 -9.44 -38.30 16.09
N LYS A 9 -9.37 -39.26 15.17
CA LYS A 9 -8.11 -39.91 14.78
C LYS A 9 -7.28 -39.07 13.79
N ASN A 10 -7.89 -38.10 13.10
CA ASN A 10 -7.31 -37.39 11.97
C ASN A 10 -7.32 -35.86 12.17
N PRO A 11 -6.33 -35.28 12.90
CA PRO A 11 -6.23 -33.84 13.13
C PRO A 11 -6.12 -32.98 11.85
N ILE A 12 -5.73 -33.58 10.72
CA ILE A 12 -5.66 -32.90 9.42
C ILE A 12 -7.03 -32.38 8.93
N LEU A 13 -8.14 -32.95 9.42
CA LEU A 13 -9.51 -32.50 9.10
C LEU A 13 -9.85 -31.10 9.61
N LEU A 14 -9.01 -30.52 10.49
CA LEU A 14 -9.16 -29.14 10.95
C LEU A 14 -8.53 -28.12 9.99
N LEU A 15 -7.71 -28.55 9.02
CA LEU A 15 -7.10 -27.65 8.04
C LEU A 15 -8.16 -26.96 7.16
N PRO A 16 -9.14 -27.65 6.53
CA PRO A 16 -10.19 -26.97 5.76
C PRO A 16 -11.00 -25.96 6.59
N VAL A 17 -11.27 -26.28 7.86
CA VAL A 17 -11.97 -25.36 8.78
C VAL A 17 -11.12 -24.11 9.01
N ALA A 18 -9.82 -24.25 9.26
CA ALA A 18 -8.91 -23.13 9.42
C ALA A 18 -8.84 -22.26 8.15
N LEU A 19 -8.69 -22.88 6.97
CA LEU A 19 -8.60 -22.18 5.69
C LEU A 19 -9.84 -21.32 5.40
N ILE A 20 -11.03 -21.91 5.47
CA ILE A 20 -12.29 -21.19 5.24
C ILE A 20 -12.43 -20.05 6.24
N SER A 21 -12.13 -20.30 7.51
CA SER A 21 -12.29 -19.31 8.58
C SER A 21 -11.34 -18.11 8.44
N PHE A 22 -10.08 -18.31 8.04
CA PHE A 22 -9.16 -17.20 7.77
C PHE A 22 -9.54 -16.42 6.51
N VAL A 23 -10.01 -17.09 5.46
CA VAL A 23 -10.51 -16.41 4.24
C VAL A 23 -11.74 -15.55 4.55
N SER A 24 -12.68 -16.03 5.38
CA SER A 24 -13.82 -15.24 5.84
C SER A 24 -13.45 -14.07 6.77
N ALA A 25 -12.28 -14.11 7.41
CA ALA A 25 -11.78 -13.02 8.25
C ALA A 25 -11.02 -11.93 7.46
N LEU A 26 -10.77 -12.13 6.15
CA LEU A 26 -10.15 -11.15 5.27
C LEU A 26 -11.21 -10.39 4.45
N PRO A 27 -10.86 -9.25 3.83
CA PRO A 27 -11.66 -8.61 2.79
C PRO A 27 -12.13 -9.61 1.72
N PRO A 28 -13.30 -9.42 1.08
CA PRO A 28 -14.29 -8.38 1.35
C PRO A 28 -15.22 -8.72 2.52
N PHE A 29 -15.02 -9.86 3.20
CA PHE A 29 -15.92 -10.33 4.26
C PHE A 29 -15.62 -9.67 5.61
N SER A 30 -14.32 -9.50 5.92
CA SER A 30 -13.77 -8.95 7.18
C SER A 30 -14.51 -9.42 8.45
N PHE A 31 -14.95 -10.69 8.44
CA PHE A 31 -15.76 -11.28 9.51
C PHE A 31 -14.85 -11.84 10.61
N TRP A 32 -14.34 -10.94 11.45
CA TRP A 32 -13.40 -11.26 12.53
C TRP A 32 -13.79 -12.44 13.45
N PRO A 33 -15.06 -12.79 13.72
CA PRO A 33 -15.37 -13.97 14.54
C PRO A 33 -14.87 -15.29 13.91
N ALA A 34 -14.72 -15.34 12.59
CA ALA A 34 -14.09 -16.49 11.93
C ALA A 34 -12.59 -16.58 12.23
N ALA A 35 -11.88 -15.47 12.48
CA ALA A 35 -10.46 -15.49 12.88
C ALA A 35 -10.24 -16.33 14.16
N VAL A 36 -11.18 -16.25 15.11
CA VAL A 36 -11.20 -17.09 16.32
C VAL A 36 -11.24 -18.57 15.92
N ILE A 37 -12.21 -18.98 15.09
CA ILE A 37 -12.37 -20.38 14.64
C ILE A 37 -11.12 -20.85 13.89
N GLY A 38 -10.54 -19.99 13.04
CA GLY A 38 -9.33 -20.25 12.29
C GLY A 38 -8.13 -20.53 13.18
N LEU A 39 -7.84 -19.64 14.14
CA LEU A 39 -6.75 -19.79 15.10
C LEU A 39 -6.91 -21.03 15.97
N TYR A 40 -8.11 -21.30 16.49
CA TYR A 40 -8.35 -22.51 17.29
C TYR A 40 -8.15 -23.78 16.45
N SER A 41 -8.67 -23.84 15.23
CA SER A 41 -8.54 -25.00 14.34
C SER A 41 -7.10 -25.24 13.87
N LEU A 42 -6.32 -24.18 13.62
CA LEU A 42 -4.93 -24.31 13.22
C LEU A 42 -4.02 -24.66 14.41
N SER A 43 -4.23 -24.03 15.57
CA SER A 43 -3.52 -24.36 16.81
C SER A 43 -3.78 -25.80 17.26
N ALA A 44 -5.02 -26.28 17.10
CA ALA A 44 -5.41 -27.67 17.32
C ALA A 44 -4.56 -28.65 16.52
N LEU A 45 -4.47 -28.39 15.22
CA LEU A 45 -3.76 -29.22 14.26
C LEU A 45 -2.27 -29.22 14.60
N CYS A 46 -1.67 -28.05 14.84
CA CYS A 46 -0.25 -27.93 15.13
C CYS A 46 0.16 -28.66 16.43
N THR A 47 -0.63 -28.52 17.50
CA THR A 47 -0.38 -29.18 18.79
C THR A 47 -0.66 -30.69 18.76
N SER A 48 -1.50 -31.17 17.83
CA SER A 48 -1.86 -32.59 17.70
C SER A 48 -1.01 -33.38 16.69
N CYS A 49 -0.17 -32.70 15.90
CA CYS A 49 0.55 -33.27 14.76
C CYS A 49 2.08 -33.33 14.94
N SER A 50 2.75 -34.02 14.01
CA SER A 50 4.20 -33.91 13.84
C SER A 50 4.60 -32.51 13.33
N PRO A 51 5.82 -32.02 13.60
CA PRO A 51 6.26 -30.70 13.11
C PRO A 51 6.29 -30.62 11.59
N LYS A 52 6.57 -31.74 10.88
CA LYS A 52 6.51 -31.80 9.42
C LYS A 52 5.09 -31.58 8.91
N THR A 53 4.10 -32.24 9.53
CA THR A 53 2.68 -32.08 9.19
C THR A 53 2.19 -30.67 9.50
N ALA A 54 2.61 -30.09 10.62
CA ALA A 54 2.29 -28.70 10.98
C ALA A 54 2.94 -27.70 10.02
N ALA A 55 4.19 -27.91 9.60
CA ALA A 55 4.86 -27.12 8.57
C ALA A 55 4.08 -27.13 7.25
N THR A 56 3.65 -28.32 6.78
CA THR A 56 2.83 -28.44 5.56
C THR A 56 1.47 -27.75 5.70
N ALA A 57 0.80 -27.87 6.85
CA ALA A 57 -0.45 -27.16 7.11
C ALA A 57 -0.27 -25.63 7.12
N GLY A 58 0.83 -25.14 7.71
CA GLY A 58 1.22 -23.73 7.68
C GLY A 58 1.51 -23.21 6.26
N LEU A 59 2.29 -23.95 5.47
CA LEU A 59 2.52 -23.64 4.05
C LEU A 59 1.20 -23.50 3.28
N ILE A 60 0.29 -24.47 3.42
CA ILE A 60 -1.02 -24.43 2.74
C ILE A 60 -1.86 -23.25 3.22
N THR A 61 -1.86 -22.96 4.53
CA THR A 61 -2.62 -21.84 5.10
C THR A 61 -2.12 -20.49 4.61
N GLY A 62 -0.82 -20.22 4.73
CA GLY A 62 -0.25 -18.96 4.25
C GLY A 62 -0.37 -18.79 2.74
N ALA A 63 -0.19 -19.86 1.96
CA ALA A 63 -0.38 -19.82 0.51
C ALA A 63 -1.83 -19.52 0.12
N ALA A 64 -2.81 -20.14 0.79
CA ALA A 64 -4.23 -19.88 0.52
C ALA A 64 -4.63 -18.45 0.88
N MET A 65 -4.21 -17.98 2.07
CA MET A 65 -4.47 -16.61 2.51
C MET A 65 -3.83 -15.56 1.60
N ALA A 66 -2.59 -15.77 1.17
CA ALA A 66 -1.94 -14.86 0.23
C ALA A 66 -2.58 -14.90 -1.16
N SER A 67 -2.98 -16.09 -1.65
CA SER A 67 -3.69 -16.21 -2.92
C SER A 67 -5.03 -15.48 -2.90
N HIS A 68 -5.69 -15.42 -1.73
CA HIS A 68 -6.89 -14.61 -1.50
C HIS A 68 -6.54 -13.12 -1.41
N ALA A 69 -5.64 -12.72 -0.51
CA ALA A 69 -5.26 -11.32 -0.27
C ALA A 69 -4.74 -10.58 -1.52
N PHE A 70 -4.00 -11.28 -2.38
CA PHE A 70 -3.47 -10.74 -3.65
C PHE A 70 -4.34 -11.11 -4.86
N TRP A 71 -5.57 -11.59 -4.65
CA TRP A 71 -6.51 -11.92 -5.72
C TRP A 71 -6.91 -10.66 -6.52
N GLY A 72 -6.95 -10.77 -7.85
CA GLY A 72 -7.31 -9.67 -8.75
C GLY A 72 -6.24 -8.59 -8.93
N ALA A 73 -5.05 -8.72 -8.33
CA ALA A 73 -3.96 -7.74 -8.40
C ALA A 73 -3.24 -7.71 -9.76
N HIS A 74 -3.97 -7.41 -10.84
CA HIS A 74 -3.53 -7.59 -12.23
C HIS A 74 -2.35 -6.70 -12.65
N ALA A 75 -2.13 -5.54 -12.01
CA ALA A 75 -0.94 -4.73 -12.25
C ALA A 75 0.33 -5.32 -11.60
N MET A 76 0.19 -6.20 -10.62
CA MET A 76 1.33 -6.81 -9.96
C MET A 76 1.90 -7.94 -10.83
N SER A 77 3.20 -7.89 -11.11
CA SER A 77 3.83 -8.91 -11.96
C SER A 77 3.73 -10.31 -11.34
N LEU A 78 3.60 -11.34 -12.19
CA LEU A 78 3.49 -12.74 -11.74
C LEU A 78 4.61 -13.16 -10.77
N TRP A 79 5.82 -12.64 -10.97
CA TRP A 79 6.96 -12.90 -10.08
C TRP A 79 6.79 -12.27 -8.70
N LEU A 80 6.27 -11.04 -8.61
CA LEU A 80 5.96 -10.38 -7.34
C LEU A 80 4.80 -11.09 -6.63
N PHE A 81 3.79 -11.55 -7.36
CA PHE A 81 2.69 -12.38 -6.81
C PHE A 81 3.22 -13.68 -6.20
N ILE A 82 3.99 -14.45 -6.95
CA ILE A 82 4.60 -15.71 -6.46
C ILE A 82 5.48 -15.43 -5.24
N PHE A 83 6.27 -14.35 -5.26
CA PHE A 83 7.13 -13.96 -4.13
C PHE A 83 6.34 -13.62 -2.87
N ALA A 84 5.27 -12.82 -2.97
CA ALA A 84 4.39 -12.49 -1.84
C ALA A 84 3.71 -13.74 -1.26
N VAL A 85 3.20 -14.63 -2.12
CA VAL A 85 2.60 -15.92 -1.71
C VAL A 85 3.62 -16.80 -0.99
N LEU A 86 4.86 -16.89 -1.49
CA LEU A 86 5.92 -17.66 -0.85
C LEU A 86 6.33 -17.10 0.51
N ILE A 87 6.43 -15.77 0.67
CA ILE A 87 6.74 -15.13 1.96
C ILE A 87 5.68 -15.50 3.01
N ILE A 88 4.40 -15.28 2.71
CA ILE A 88 3.31 -15.55 3.68
C ILE A 88 3.21 -17.06 3.97
N ALA A 89 3.37 -17.92 2.96
CA ALA A 89 3.45 -19.37 3.17
C ALA A 89 4.59 -19.77 4.12
N VAL A 90 5.79 -19.19 3.97
CA VAL A 90 6.94 -19.45 4.85
C VAL A 90 6.71 -18.90 6.26
N VAL A 91 6.09 -17.72 6.41
CA VAL A 91 5.68 -17.17 7.71
C VAL A 91 4.74 -18.13 8.45
N PHE A 92 3.67 -18.59 7.80
CA PHE A 92 2.73 -19.52 8.42
C PHE A 92 3.34 -20.91 8.66
N MET A 93 4.24 -21.37 7.79
CA MET A 93 5.05 -22.58 8.03
C MET A 93 5.86 -22.45 9.32
N ALA A 94 6.55 -21.33 9.53
CA ALA A 94 7.36 -21.08 10.71
C ALA A 94 6.51 -21.07 11.99
N ILE A 95 5.39 -20.34 11.98
CA ILE A 95 4.45 -20.26 13.12
C ILE A 95 3.88 -21.64 13.47
N CYS A 96 3.42 -22.41 12.48
CA CYS A 96 2.83 -23.73 12.72
C CYS A 96 3.87 -24.75 13.21
N THR A 97 5.10 -24.69 12.66
CA THR A 97 6.22 -25.52 13.09
C THR A 97 6.65 -25.19 14.53
N ALA A 98 6.79 -23.91 14.86
CA ALA A 98 7.09 -23.43 16.20
C ALA A 98 6.00 -23.86 17.20
N THR A 99 4.73 -23.70 16.84
CA THR A 99 3.58 -24.15 17.65
C THR A 99 3.63 -25.65 17.93
N SER A 100 3.92 -26.48 16.91
CA SER A 100 4.04 -27.93 17.09
C SER A 100 5.25 -28.35 17.92
N LEU A 101 6.39 -27.65 17.82
CA LEU A 101 7.61 -27.96 18.57
C LEU A 101 7.56 -27.47 20.02
N LEU A 102 7.27 -26.18 20.20
CA LEU A 102 7.48 -25.47 21.46
C LEU A 102 6.37 -25.75 22.48
N SER A 103 5.10 -25.88 22.06
CA SER A 103 3.99 -26.18 22.98
C SER A 103 4.18 -27.44 23.85
N ARG A 104 5.07 -28.35 23.45
CA ARG A 104 5.49 -29.56 24.19
C ARG A 104 6.23 -29.25 25.51
N HIS A 105 6.78 -28.05 25.64
CA HIS A 105 7.43 -27.54 26.86
C HIS A 105 6.43 -26.91 27.84
N GLY A 106 5.13 -27.14 27.67
CA GLY A 106 4.08 -26.57 28.51
C GLY A 106 3.96 -25.05 28.33
N MET A 107 3.48 -24.35 29.36
CA MET A 107 3.16 -22.91 29.29
C MET A 107 4.31 -22.03 28.79
N PRO A 108 5.58 -22.21 29.22
CA PRO A 108 6.71 -21.46 28.64
C PRO A 108 6.88 -21.68 27.14
N GLY A 109 6.74 -22.92 26.68
CA GLY A 109 6.83 -23.25 25.27
C GLY A 109 5.66 -22.73 24.42
N MET A 110 4.46 -22.69 24.99
CA MET A 110 3.27 -22.09 24.36
C MET A 110 3.42 -20.57 24.21
N PHE A 111 4.01 -19.90 25.21
CA PHE A 111 4.35 -18.49 25.11
C PHE A 111 5.42 -18.24 24.04
N LEU A 112 6.48 -19.05 24.00
CA LEU A 112 7.52 -18.93 22.96
C LEU A 112 6.98 -19.20 21.54
N ALA A 113 5.97 -20.04 21.37
CA ALA A 113 5.27 -20.19 20.09
C ALA A 113 4.52 -18.90 19.68
N ALA A 114 3.88 -18.22 20.63
CA ALA A 114 3.24 -16.92 20.39
C ALA A 114 4.26 -15.81 20.09
N VAL A 115 5.44 -15.83 20.74
CA VAL A 115 6.55 -14.90 20.44
C VAL A 115 7.03 -15.02 19.00
N VAL A 116 7.01 -16.22 18.39
CA VAL A 116 7.33 -16.37 16.95
C VAL A 116 6.35 -15.59 16.08
N VAL A 117 5.08 -15.47 16.47
CA VAL A 117 4.09 -14.64 15.74
C VAL A 117 4.43 -13.16 15.87
N ALA A 118 4.70 -12.67 17.09
CA ALA A 118 5.18 -11.30 17.32
C ALA A 118 6.42 -10.97 16.48
N MET A 119 7.37 -11.90 16.37
CA MET A 119 8.55 -11.75 15.51
C MET A 119 8.19 -11.66 14.03
N THR A 120 7.22 -12.44 13.54
CA THR A 120 6.78 -12.34 12.14
C THR A 120 6.03 -11.04 11.86
N GLU A 121 5.21 -10.55 12.80
CA GLU A 121 4.55 -9.24 12.71
C GLU A 121 5.59 -8.10 12.66
N PHE A 122 6.58 -8.15 13.56
CA PHE A 122 7.70 -7.21 13.58
C PHE A 122 8.44 -7.19 12.24
N LEU A 123 8.76 -8.36 11.68
CA LEU A 123 9.49 -8.48 10.41
C LEU A 123 8.68 -7.96 9.22
N CYS A 124 7.38 -8.24 9.15
CA CYS A 124 6.50 -7.69 8.11
C CYS A 124 6.42 -6.16 8.21
N GLY A 125 6.19 -5.61 9.41
CA GLY A 125 6.13 -4.17 9.64
C GLY A 125 7.48 -3.44 9.49
N TRP A 126 8.61 -4.12 9.74
CA TRP A 126 9.95 -3.59 9.50
C TRP A 126 10.29 -3.55 8.02
N ALA A 127 9.99 -4.62 7.28
CA ALA A 127 10.20 -4.70 5.84
C ALA A 127 9.24 -3.79 5.04
N GLY A 128 8.16 -3.31 5.66
CA GLY A 128 7.05 -2.68 4.96
C GLY A 128 6.43 -3.63 3.94
N PHE A 129 6.17 -4.87 4.37
CA PHE A 129 5.45 -5.85 3.57
C PHE A 129 3.94 -5.70 3.83
N PRO A 130 3.06 -5.69 2.81
CA PRO A 130 1.64 -5.37 2.95
C PRO A 130 0.83 -6.57 3.50
N PHE A 131 1.20 -7.04 4.69
CA PHE A 131 0.50 -8.08 5.43
C PHE A 131 0.78 -7.92 6.93
N SER A 132 -0.27 -8.09 7.74
CA SER A 132 -0.22 -8.08 9.21
C SER A 132 -1.15 -9.18 9.71
N HIS A 133 -0.81 -9.84 10.82
CA HIS A 133 -1.71 -10.79 11.49
C HIS A 133 -2.92 -10.11 12.14
N ASN A 134 -2.89 -8.78 12.26
CA ASN A 134 -3.96 -8.00 12.87
C ASN A 134 -5.11 -7.67 11.90
N VAL A 135 -4.93 -7.84 10.57
CA VAL A 135 -5.99 -7.58 9.56
C VAL A 135 -7.27 -8.40 9.83
N PHE A 136 -7.11 -9.63 10.31
CA PHE A 136 -8.22 -10.51 10.69
C PHE A 136 -9.11 -9.98 11.84
N TRP A 137 -8.68 -8.93 12.52
CA TRP A 137 -9.29 -8.37 13.73
C TRP A 137 -9.71 -6.92 13.54
N VAL A 138 -9.62 -6.39 12.32
CA VAL A 138 -10.06 -5.03 12.01
C VAL A 138 -11.56 -4.90 12.23
N ASN A 139 -11.98 -3.76 12.80
CA ASN A 139 -13.33 -3.51 13.30
C ASN A 139 -13.82 -4.50 14.39
N SER A 140 -12.91 -5.27 15.02
CA SER A 140 -13.26 -6.09 16.20
C SER A 140 -13.06 -5.31 17.49
N PRO A 141 -13.96 -5.43 18.49
CA PRO A 141 -13.75 -4.83 19.81
C PRO A 141 -12.48 -5.32 20.54
N LEU A 142 -11.93 -6.46 20.11
CA LEU A 142 -10.65 -6.99 20.58
C LEU A 142 -9.45 -6.15 20.12
N MET A 143 -9.50 -5.61 18.90
CA MET A 143 -8.46 -4.70 18.40
C MET A 143 -8.50 -3.39 19.18
N ASP A 144 -9.68 -2.77 19.28
CA ASP A 144 -9.89 -1.50 20.00
C ASP A 144 -9.45 -1.59 21.48
N LEU A 145 -9.67 -2.74 22.12
CA LEU A 145 -9.30 -2.98 23.52
C LEU A 145 -7.80 -3.21 23.73
N LEU A 146 -7.12 -3.90 22.83
CA LEU A 146 -5.77 -4.44 23.07
C LEU A 146 -4.68 -3.66 22.34
N LEU A 147 -4.94 -3.23 21.11
CA LEU A 147 -3.94 -2.60 20.24
C LEU A 147 -3.37 -1.31 20.84
N PRO A 148 -4.16 -0.42 21.48
CA PRO A 148 -3.64 0.79 22.13
C PRO A 148 -2.72 0.53 23.35
N TYR A 149 -2.64 -0.70 23.86
CA TYR A 149 -1.83 -1.04 25.05
C TYR A 149 -0.68 -1.99 24.73
N LEU A 150 -0.90 -2.95 23.83
CA LEU A 150 0.06 -4.00 23.50
C LEU A 150 0.92 -3.68 22.27
N GLY A 151 0.36 -2.95 21.29
CA GLY A 151 0.94 -2.86 19.95
C GLY A 151 0.70 -4.12 19.11
N ALA A 152 0.89 -3.98 17.79
CA ALA A 152 0.53 -5.00 16.80
C ALA A 152 1.22 -6.35 17.05
N GLU A 153 2.49 -6.38 17.45
CA GLU A 153 3.25 -7.61 17.69
C GLU A 153 2.69 -8.42 18.86
N TRP A 154 2.43 -7.75 19.98
CA TRP A 154 1.94 -8.42 21.19
C TRP A 154 0.47 -8.76 21.11
N GLN A 155 -0.33 -7.97 20.39
CA GLN A 155 -1.69 -8.35 20.05
C GLN A 155 -1.70 -9.63 19.18
N ALA A 156 -0.88 -9.69 18.12
CA ALA A 156 -0.76 -10.88 17.28
C ALA A 156 -0.32 -12.12 18.08
N ALA A 157 0.69 -11.97 18.97
CA ALA A 157 1.09 -13.05 19.89
C ALA A 157 -0.04 -13.45 20.85
N PHE A 158 -0.75 -12.49 21.44
CA PHE A 158 -1.84 -12.74 22.38
C PHE A 158 -2.97 -13.59 21.75
N TYR A 159 -3.39 -13.25 20.53
CA TYR A 159 -4.39 -14.01 19.79
C TYR A 159 -3.96 -15.46 19.54
N TRP A 160 -2.68 -15.72 19.25
CA TRP A 160 -2.17 -17.09 19.10
C TRP A 160 -1.93 -17.81 20.43
N PHE A 161 -1.70 -17.09 21.53
CA PHE A 161 -1.48 -17.67 22.85
C PHE A 161 -2.79 -18.16 23.51
N ILE A 162 -3.90 -17.44 23.33
CA ILE A 162 -5.20 -17.78 23.93
C ILE A 162 -5.68 -19.19 23.55
N PRO A 163 -5.71 -19.62 22.27
CA PRO A 163 -6.04 -20.99 21.91
C PRO A 163 -5.19 -21.97 22.69
N LEU A 164 -3.86 -21.84 22.65
CA LEU A 164 -2.96 -22.77 23.31
C LEU A 164 -3.29 -22.94 24.80
N LEU A 165 -3.50 -21.85 25.55
CA LEU A 165 -3.85 -21.89 26.97
C LEU A 165 -5.21 -22.56 27.25
N THR A 166 -6.23 -22.19 26.50
CA THR A 166 -7.63 -22.43 26.88
C THR A 166 -8.11 -23.86 26.62
N TRP A 167 -7.34 -24.64 25.84
CA TRP A 167 -7.60 -26.01 25.38
C TRP A 167 -7.99 -27.07 26.43
N ARG A 168 -7.95 -26.72 27.72
CA ARG A 168 -8.43 -27.60 28.79
C ARG A 168 -9.89 -27.35 29.17
N PHE A 169 -10.34 -26.09 29.34
CA PHE A 169 -11.73 -25.76 29.71
C PHE A 169 -12.20 -24.31 29.43
N LEU A 170 -11.36 -23.40 28.93
CA LEU A 170 -11.68 -21.96 28.87
C LEU A 170 -12.23 -21.35 27.56
N PRO A 171 -12.34 -22.00 26.37
CA PRO A 171 -12.68 -21.26 25.14
C PRO A 171 -14.09 -20.67 25.20
N VAL A 172 -15.04 -21.41 25.78
CA VAL A 172 -16.43 -20.96 25.97
C VAL A 172 -16.50 -19.77 26.93
N VAL A 173 -15.69 -19.76 27.99
CA VAL A 173 -15.63 -18.65 28.95
C VAL A 173 -15.01 -17.41 28.29
N PHE A 174 -13.93 -17.57 27.53
CA PHE A 174 -13.31 -16.48 26.78
C PHE A 174 -14.30 -15.89 25.75
N CYS A 175 -14.94 -16.73 24.93
CA CYS A 175 -15.95 -16.28 23.98
C CYS A 175 -17.16 -15.63 24.67
N ALA A 176 -17.61 -16.12 25.83
CA ALA A 176 -18.70 -15.52 26.59
C ALA A 176 -18.32 -14.15 27.16
N LEU A 177 -17.11 -14.01 27.73
CA LEU A 177 -16.60 -12.71 28.21
C LEU A 177 -16.40 -11.72 27.05
N MET A 178 -15.96 -12.19 25.88
CA MET A 178 -15.86 -11.36 24.69
C MET A 178 -17.23 -10.93 24.17
N LEU A 179 -18.23 -11.82 24.14
CA LEU A 179 -19.60 -11.43 23.80
C LEU A 179 -20.15 -10.40 24.78
N VAL A 180 -19.95 -10.59 26.09
CA VAL A 180 -20.34 -9.61 27.12
C VAL A 180 -19.63 -8.27 26.90
N TYR A 181 -18.33 -8.27 26.58
CA TYR A 181 -17.59 -7.04 26.26
C TYR A 181 -18.14 -6.36 25.00
N CYS A 182 -18.40 -7.12 23.91
CA CYS A 182 -19.03 -6.59 22.69
C CYS A 182 -20.44 -6.01 22.94
N PHE A 183 -21.21 -6.55 23.89
CA PHE A 183 -22.51 -5.99 24.29
C PHE A 183 -22.40 -4.82 25.28
N TRP A 184 -21.27 -4.70 25.99
CA TRP A 184 -21.03 -3.64 26.98
C TRP A 184 -20.34 -2.41 26.38
N GLN A 185 -19.58 -2.59 25.29
CA GLN A 185 -19.11 -1.51 24.44
C GLN A 185 -20.29 -0.67 23.95
N GLN A 186 -20.52 0.48 24.58
CA GLN A 186 -21.33 1.53 23.96
C GLN A 186 -20.62 2.03 22.71
N ALA A 187 -21.40 2.60 21.78
CA ALA A 187 -20.83 3.26 20.62
C ALA A 187 -20.09 4.53 21.06
N ASP A 188 -18.80 4.40 21.38
CA ASP A 188 -17.93 5.50 21.76
C ASP A 188 -18.04 6.64 20.75
N SER A 189 -18.47 7.82 21.22
CA SER A 189 -18.52 9.02 20.40
C SER A 189 -17.14 9.34 19.84
N VAL A 190 -17.10 9.73 18.57
CA VAL A 190 -15.87 10.23 17.94
C VAL A 190 -15.74 11.69 18.34
N ASP A 191 -14.69 12.02 19.08
CA ASP A 191 -14.36 13.41 19.37
C ASP A 191 -13.76 14.05 18.12
N PHE A 192 -14.30 15.22 17.76
CA PHE A 192 -13.88 15.98 16.58
C PHE A 192 -13.30 17.32 16.99
N THR A 193 -12.21 17.70 16.34
CA THR A 193 -11.73 19.08 16.37
C THR A 193 -12.66 20.00 15.56
N ASN A 194 -12.50 21.31 15.73
CA ASN A 194 -13.24 22.29 14.92
C ASN A 194 -12.77 22.38 13.46
N ARG A 195 -11.63 21.75 13.11
CA ARG A 195 -11.04 21.84 11.77
C ARG A 195 -11.80 20.95 10.78
N LYS A 196 -12.08 21.49 9.60
CA LYS A 196 -12.67 20.81 8.45
C LYS A 196 -11.58 20.40 7.47
N ILE A 197 -11.73 19.23 6.89
CA ILE A 197 -10.81 18.70 5.88
C ILE A 197 -11.55 18.29 4.62
N SER A 198 -10.84 18.28 3.49
CA SER A 198 -11.31 17.76 2.21
C SER A 198 -10.23 16.88 1.59
N LEU A 199 -10.51 15.59 1.45
CA LEU A 199 -9.66 14.65 0.73
C LEU A 199 -10.17 14.55 -0.71
N ILE A 200 -9.28 14.71 -1.68
CA ILE A 200 -9.60 14.52 -3.08
C ILE A 200 -9.27 13.08 -3.47
N GLN A 201 -10.21 12.38 -4.08
CA GLN A 201 -9.96 11.10 -4.74
C GLN A 201 -9.99 11.32 -6.24
N THR A 202 -8.81 11.31 -6.85
CA THR A 202 -8.68 11.17 -8.29
C THR A 202 -8.84 9.70 -8.67
N SER A 203 -9.10 9.44 -9.95
CA SER A 203 -9.09 8.10 -10.53
C SER A 203 -8.44 8.22 -11.90
N PHE A 204 -7.12 8.45 -11.86
CA PHE A 204 -6.25 8.61 -13.02
C PHE A 204 -5.52 7.30 -13.27
N SER A 205 -5.61 6.77 -14.49
CA SER A 205 -4.97 5.51 -14.84
C SER A 205 -3.46 5.63 -14.96
N ASP A 206 -2.73 4.53 -14.75
CA ASP A 206 -1.28 4.47 -14.93
C ASP A 206 -0.86 4.92 -16.34
N GLU A 207 -1.68 4.66 -17.35
CA GLU A 207 -1.45 5.10 -18.73
C GLU A 207 -1.57 6.64 -18.87
N LEU A 208 -2.50 7.24 -18.14
CA LEU A 208 -2.71 8.69 -18.07
C LEU A 208 -1.60 9.39 -17.26
N LEU A 209 -1.08 8.74 -16.23
CA LEU A 209 0.01 9.22 -15.37
C LEU A 209 1.40 9.03 -15.99
N SER A 210 1.62 7.93 -16.72
CA SER A 210 2.93 7.58 -17.31
C SER A 210 3.23 8.33 -18.61
N PHE A 211 2.19 8.72 -19.35
CA PHE A 211 2.31 9.38 -20.66
C PHE A 211 1.44 10.65 -20.75
N PRO A 212 1.63 11.64 -19.84
CA PRO A 212 0.73 12.79 -19.75
C PRO A 212 0.77 13.67 -21.01
N GLY A 213 1.89 13.70 -21.74
CA GLY A 213 2.04 14.50 -22.96
C GLY A 213 1.31 13.96 -24.20
N LEU A 214 0.59 12.83 -24.13
CA LEU A 214 -0.27 12.43 -25.23
C LEU A 214 -1.50 13.38 -25.33
N PRO A 215 -1.99 13.69 -26.56
CA PRO A 215 -3.04 14.69 -26.76
C PRO A 215 -4.27 14.49 -25.85
N GLY A 216 -4.76 15.60 -25.29
CA GLY A 216 -5.93 15.63 -24.40
C GLY A 216 -5.71 15.11 -22.97
N ARG A 217 -4.62 14.40 -22.66
CA ARG A 217 -4.41 13.78 -21.33
C ARG A 217 -4.15 14.79 -20.22
N LEU A 218 -3.25 15.75 -20.43
CA LEU A 218 -3.01 16.86 -19.49
C LEU A 218 -4.28 17.70 -19.26
N GLU A 219 -5.01 18.02 -20.32
CA GLU A 219 -6.25 18.80 -20.25
C GLU A 219 -7.34 18.05 -19.48
N TYR A 220 -7.51 16.74 -19.73
CA TYR A 220 -8.43 15.90 -18.97
C TYR A 220 -8.10 15.90 -17.47
N ARG A 221 -6.83 15.70 -17.09
CA ARG A 221 -6.38 15.75 -15.68
C ARG A 221 -6.66 17.12 -15.06
N TYR A 222 -6.37 18.19 -15.78
CA TYR A 222 -6.63 19.56 -15.34
C TYR A 222 -8.11 19.82 -15.10
N GLN A 223 -9.00 19.41 -16.02
CA GLN A 223 -10.44 19.61 -15.88
C GLN A 223 -11.04 18.77 -14.73
N VAL A 224 -10.61 17.51 -14.57
CA VAL A 224 -11.02 16.66 -13.43
C VAL A 224 -10.59 17.29 -12.11
N LEU A 225 -9.31 17.68 -11.96
CA LEU A 225 -8.83 18.35 -10.74
C LEU A 225 -9.61 19.64 -10.49
N LYS A 226 -9.78 20.49 -11.51
CA LYS A 226 -10.55 21.73 -11.40
C LYS A 226 -11.97 21.45 -10.88
N GLN A 227 -12.68 20.47 -11.45
CA GLN A 227 -14.03 20.10 -11.02
C GLN A 227 -14.08 19.63 -9.56
N LEU A 228 -13.15 18.76 -9.15
CA LEU A 228 -13.07 18.26 -7.76
C LEU A 228 -12.72 19.39 -6.78
N LEU A 229 -11.81 20.30 -7.15
CA LEU A 229 -11.46 21.46 -6.35
C LEU A 229 -12.63 22.47 -6.24
N GLU A 230 -13.38 22.74 -7.32
CA GLU A 230 -14.61 23.56 -7.25
C GLU A 230 -15.68 22.94 -6.34
N GLN A 231 -15.75 21.61 -6.23
CA GLN A 231 -16.62 20.94 -5.26
C GLN A 231 -16.09 21.10 -3.82
N SER A 232 -14.78 20.92 -3.62
CA SER A 232 -14.12 21.02 -2.31
C SER A 232 -14.34 22.39 -1.67
N LYS A 233 -14.11 23.47 -2.44
CA LYS A 233 -14.34 24.87 -2.04
C LYS A 233 -15.68 25.12 -1.36
N LYS A 234 -16.76 24.49 -1.85
CA LYS A 234 -18.13 24.70 -1.34
C LYS A 234 -18.30 24.30 0.13
N THR A 235 -17.39 23.50 0.67
CA THR A 235 -17.41 23.07 2.07
C THR A 235 -16.60 23.97 3.02
N ASN A 236 -15.79 24.87 2.44
CA ASN A 236 -14.82 25.74 3.12
C ASN A 236 -13.95 24.96 4.12
N PRO A 237 -13.10 24.02 3.63
CA PRO A 237 -12.18 23.26 4.46
C PRO A 237 -11.00 24.12 4.94
N ASP A 238 -10.37 23.74 6.04
CA ASP A 238 -9.13 24.35 6.51
C ASP A 238 -7.90 23.70 5.84
N LEU A 239 -8.00 22.42 5.45
CA LEU A 239 -6.99 21.66 4.71
C LEU A 239 -7.61 20.90 3.52
N VAL A 240 -7.01 21.03 2.33
CA VAL A 240 -7.29 20.17 1.17
C VAL A 240 -6.11 19.23 0.93
N VAL A 241 -6.39 17.93 0.83
CA VAL A 241 -5.38 16.89 0.58
C VAL A 241 -5.53 16.32 -0.82
N LEU A 242 -4.47 16.38 -1.63
CA LEU A 242 -4.37 15.69 -2.93
C LEU A 242 -3.64 14.34 -2.78
N PRO A 243 -4.05 13.31 -3.54
CA PRO A 243 -3.43 11.99 -3.48
C PRO A 243 -2.07 11.94 -4.19
N GLU A 244 -1.36 10.82 -4.06
CA GLU A 244 -0.12 10.59 -4.79
C GLU A 244 -0.35 10.67 -6.31
N SER A 245 0.61 11.23 -7.05
CA SER A 245 0.52 11.41 -8.51
C SER A 245 -0.63 12.29 -9.01
N ALA A 246 -1.36 13.01 -8.15
CA ALA A 246 -2.51 13.82 -8.56
C ALA A 246 -2.12 14.89 -9.59
N LEU A 247 -1.02 15.61 -9.34
CA LEU A 247 -0.64 16.80 -10.11
C LEU A 247 -0.25 16.49 -11.56
N PRO A 248 -0.68 17.31 -12.54
CA PRO A 248 -0.58 16.98 -13.97
C PRO A 248 0.85 16.80 -14.49
N LEU A 249 1.87 17.29 -13.78
CA LEU A 249 3.28 17.31 -14.20
C LEU A 249 4.19 16.84 -13.05
N TYR A 250 5.39 16.37 -13.42
CA TYR A 250 6.52 16.23 -12.51
C TYR A 250 7.07 17.65 -12.27
N ILE A 251 7.15 18.08 -11.01
CA ILE A 251 7.30 19.50 -10.67
C ILE A 251 8.64 19.75 -10.00
N SER A 252 9.46 20.58 -10.64
CA SER A 252 10.54 21.33 -9.98
C SER A 252 10.03 22.66 -9.42
N GLU A 253 9.16 23.36 -10.17
CA GLU A 253 8.57 24.65 -9.78
C GLU A 253 7.07 24.75 -10.08
N PHE A 254 6.32 25.41 -9.20
CA PHE A 254 4.89 25.67 -9.39
C PHE A 254 4.63 26.60 -10.58
N THR A 255 4.25 26.03 -11.71
CA THR A 255 3.89 26.80 -12.93
C THR A 255 2.74 27.78 -12.68
N PRO A 256 2.65 28.90 -13.43
CA PRO A 256 1.56 29.87 -13.28
C PRO A 256 0.16 29.25 -13.43
N THR A 257 0.00 28.24 -14.28
CA THR A 257 -1.27 27.51 -14.45
C THR A 257 -1.60 26.69 -13.21
N LEU A 258 -0.63 25.97 -12.63
CA LEU A 258 -0.85 25.22 -11.40
C LEU A 258 -1.15 26.16 -10.23
N LYS A 259 -0.45 27.31 -10.15
CA LYS A 259 -0.78 28.37 -9.19
C LYS A 259 -2.21 28.88 -9.38
N LYS A 260 -2.68 29.11 -10.61
CA LYS A 260 -4.09 29.50 -10.87
C LYS A 260 -5.08 28.41 -10.46
N LEU A 261 -4.77 27.13 -10.69
CA LEU A 261 -5.62 26.00 -10.30
C LEU A 261 -5.78 25.92 -8.77
N LEU A 262 -4.68 26.02 -8.03
CA LEU A 262 -4.67 25.88 -6.57
C LEU A 262 -5.14 27.16 -5.86
N ALA A 263 -4.66 28.35 -6.28
CA ALA A 263 -5.06 29.64 -5.70
C ALA A 263 -6.54 29.99 -5.97
N GLY A 264 -7.16 29.35 -6.96
CA GLY A 264 -8.60 29.44 -7.15
C GLY A 264 -9.43 28.86 -5.99
N SER A 265 -8.84 28.13 -5.04
CA SER A 265 -9.56 27.28 -4.09
C SER A 265 -9.79 27.83 -2.67
N GLY A 266 -9.79 29.15 -2.54
CA GLY A 266 -10.20 29.84 -1.32
C GLY A 266 -9.11 29.87 -0.26
N SER A 267 -9.51 29.96 1.00
CA SER A 267 -8.60 30.21 2.14
C SER A 267 -7.94 28.97 2.74
N SER A 268 -8.12 27.79 2.13
CA SER A 268 -7.63 26.50 2.63
C SER A 268 -6.10 26.36 2.51
N ASP A 269 -5.46 25.75 3.50
CA ASP A 269 -4.10 25.22 3.34
C ASP A 269 -4.13 23.92 2.52
N TRP A 270 -2.95 23.46 2.07
CA TRP A 270 -2.80 22.36 1.13
C TRP A 270 -1.82 21.31 1.63
N LEU A 271 -2.17 20.03 1.48
CA LEU A 271 -1.18 18.96 1.43
C LEU A 271 -1.26 18.27 0.07
N ILE A 272 -0.19 18.36 -0.72
CA ILE A 272 -0.16 17.82 -2.08
C ILE A 272 1.07 16.97 -2.31
N HIS A 273 0.92 15.92 -3.09
CA HIS A 273 2.04 15.10 -3.53
C HIS A 273 2.68 15.64 -4.82
N GLN A 274 4.01 15.57 -4.92
CA GLN A 274 4.79 15.82 -6.11
C GLN A 274 5.89 14.75 -6.34
N TYR A 275 6.32 14.62 -7.58
CA TYR A 275 7.62 14.01 -7.91
C TYR A 275 8.57 15.10 -8.39
N ARG A 276 9.78 15.15 -7.81
CA ARG A 276 10.84 16.11 -8.17
C ARG A 276 12.07 15.36 -8.69
N TYR A 277 12.67 15.87 -9.77
CA TYR A 277 13.96 15.36 -10.27
C TYR A 277 15.13 15.81 -9.43
N ARG A 278 16.11 14.92 -9.28
CA ARG A 278 17.44 15.18 -8.73
C ARG A 278 18.47 15.26 -9.85
N ASP A 279 19.55 15.97 -9.61
CA ASP A 279 20.68 16.10 -10.57
C ASP A 279 21.36 14.76 -10.88
N ASP A 280 21.22 13.76 -10.00
CA ASP A 280 21.72 12.38 -10.17
C ASP A 280 20.79 11.47 -11.00
N GLY A 281 19.67 11.98 -11.50
CA GLY A 281 18.71 11.25 -12.34
C GLY A 281 17.68 10.41 -11.58
N PHE A 282 17.74 10.38 -10.25
CA PHE A 282 16.68 9.79 -9.42
C PHE A 282 15.52 10.78 -9.16
N LEU A 283 14.42 10.27 -8.61
CA LEU A 283 13.24 11.02 -8.22
C LEU A 283 13.13 11.11 -6.69
N ASN A 284 12.83 12.29 -6.17
CA ASN A 284 12.16 12.43 -4.88
C ASN A 284 10.65 12.27 -5.11
N SER A 285 9.97 11.57 -4.19
CA SER A 285 8.51 11.47 -4.11
C SER A 285 8.11 12.12 -2.80
N SER A 286 7.36 13.23 -2.84
CA SER A 286 7.30 14.13 -1.69
C SER A 286 5.92 14.76 -1.48
N ASN A 287 5.50 14.90 -0.23
CA ASN A 287 4.35 15.68 0.18
C ASN A 287 4.76 17.10 0.59
N LEU A 288 4.19 18.10 -0.07
CA LEU A 288 4.32 19.50 0.27
C LEU A 288 3.12 19.94 1.10
N LEU A 289 3.38 20.56 2.26
CA LEU A 289 2.38 21.40 2.92
C LEU A 289 2.56 22.84 2.44
N LEU A 290 1.49 23.45 1.93
CA LEU A 290 1.46 24.84 1.49
C LEU A 290 0.46 25.65 2.30
N THR A 291 0.74 26.95 2.47
CA THR A 291 -0.28 27.94 2.86
C THR A 291 -1.34 28.09 1.76
N ASN A 292 -2.46 28.71 2.10
CA ASN A 292 -3.44 29.19 1.12
C ASN A 292 -2.87 30.09 -0.01
N ASN A 293 -1.76 30.77 0.23
CA ASN A 293 -1.02 31.56 -0.76
C ASN A 293 -0.02 30.74 -1.60
N LEU A 294 0.01 29.42 -1.43
CA LEU A 294 0.91 28.47 -2.08
C LEU A 294 2.40 28.64 -1.70
N GLU A 295 2.66 29.20 -0.51
CA GLU A 295 4.00 29.23 0.07
C GLU A 295 4.30 27.88 0.72
N VAL A 296 5.45 27.29 0.42
CA VAL A 296 5.85 25.99 0.98
C VAL A 296 6.18 26.15 2.46
N ILE A 297 5.39 25.52 3.32
CA ILE A 297 5.63 25.45 4.77
C ILE A 297 6.67 24.37 5.06
N ALA A 298 6.50 23.20 4.45
CA ALA A 298 7.38 22.04 4.62
C ALA A 298 7.27 21.07 3.44
N GLU A 299 8.31 20.26 3.27
CA GLU A 299 8.40 19.17 2.30
C GLU A 299 8.80 17.89 3.03
N ILE A 300 8.01 16.83 2.83
CA ILE A 300 8.24 15.49 3.38
C ILE A 300 8.48 14.52 2.23
N ASP A 301 9.68 13.99 2.11
CA ASP A 301 10.02 12.95 1.15
C ASP A 301 9.58 11.57 1.64
N LYS A 302 9.29 10.66 0.70
CA LYS A 302 9.11 9.23 0.94
C LYS A 302 10.40 8.63 1.51
N LYS A 303 10.35 8.15 2.75
CA LYS A 303 11.47 7.46 3.42
C LYS A 303 11.71 6.08 2.85
N SER A 304 10.69 5.42 2.33
CA SER A 304 10.71 3.96 2.20
C SER A 304 10.24 3.44 0.83
N PRO A 305 11.01 3.71 -0.25
CA PRO A 305 10.73 3.17 -1.57
C PRO A 305 10.48 1.66 -1.57
N ILE A 306 9.54 1.20 -2.38
CA ILE A 306 9.19 -0.21 -2.52
C ILE A 306 10.29 -0.91 -3.35
N PRO A 307 11.01 -1.90 -2.79
CA PRO A 307 12.03 -2.64 -3.53
C PRO A 307 11.45 -3.27 -4.80
N LEU A 308 12.21 -3.19 -5.91
CA LEU A 308 11.84 -3.66 -7.25
C LEU A 308 10.70 -2.90 -7.95
N ALA A 309 9.71 -2.37 -7.23
CA ALA A 309 8.60 -1.62 -7.82
C ALA A 309 8.93 -0.14 -8.06
N GLU A 310 9.71 0.48 -7.18
CA GLU A 310 10.07 1.91 -7.24
C GLU A 310 11.59 2.15 -7.43
N PRO A 311 12.27 1.50 -8.39
CA PRO A 311 13.74 1.51 -8.50
C PRO A 311 14.36 2.88 -8.88
N ARG A 312 13.54 3.92 -9.04
CA ARG A 312 13.94 5.30 -9.37
C ARG A 312 13.63 6.30 -8.27
N ILE A 313 12.86 5.94 -7.25
CA ILE A 313 12.56 6.81 -6.12
C ILE A 313 13.70 6.66 -5.12
N TRP A 314 14.33 7.78 -4.75
CA TRP A 314 15.40 7.81 -3.75
C TRP A 314 14.82 7.94 -2.34
N GLU A 315 15.52 7.38 -1.35
CA GLU A 315 15.15 7.49 0.07
C GLU A 315 15.29 8.94 0.57
N GLY A 316 14.18 9.48 1.07
CA GLY A 316 14.06 10.80 1.63
C GLY A 316 14.87 11.03 2.90
N LEU A 317 15.47 12.22 3.04
CA LEU A 317 16.22 12.64 4.23
C LEU A 317 15.46 13.67 5.10
N SER A 318 14.30 14.13 4.66
CA SER A 318 13.48 15.13 5.35
C SER A 318 12.70 14.54 6.54
N ALA A 319 12.42 15.39 7.53
CA ALA A 319 11.58 15.04 8.67
C ALA A 319 10.15 14.73 8.19
N GLN A 320 9.48 13.75 8.80
CA GLN A 320 8.09 13.40 8.46
C GLN A 320 7.06 14.20 9.24
N SER A 321 7.48 15.06 10.18
CA SER A 321 6.63 15.85 11.04
C SER A 321 6.80 17.35 10.80
N MET A 322 5.71 18.09 10.94
CA MET A 322 5.63 19.54 10.78
C MET A 322 4.50 20.11 11.66
N VAL A 323 4.45 21.44 11.82
CA VAL A 323 3.37 22.11 12.52
C VAL A 323 2.38 22.71 11.53
N TRP A 324 1.15 22.22 11.51
CA TRP A 324 0.04 22.79 10.73
C TRP A 324 -1.02 23.35 11.69
N GLN A 325 -1.22 24.68 11.67
CA GLN A 325 -2.19 25.38 12.52
C GLN A 325 -2.14 24.99 14.02
N GLY A 326 -0.94 24.71 14.54
CA GLY A 326 -0.72 24.29 15.93
C GLY A 326 -0.94 22.80 16.23
N LEU A 327 -1.17 21.97 15.20
CA LEU A 327 -1.11 20.51 15.29
C LEU A 327 0.22 19.98 14.76
N ASN A 328 0.76 18.95 15.38
CA ASN A 328 1.87 18.18 14.84
C ASN A 328 1.34 17.22 13.76
N LEU A 329 1.46 17.62 12.49
CA LEU A 329 1.07 16.83 11.33
C LEU A 329 2.25 15.95 10.91
N VAL A 330 2.02 14.64 10.83
CA VAL A 330 2.89 13.69 10.13
C VAL A 330 2.29 13.37 8.77
N SER A 331 3.11 13.22 7.73
CA SER A 331 2.64 12.71 6.44
C SER A 331 3.57 11.66 5.87
N VAL A 332 3.00 10.71 5.12
CA VAL A 332 3.70 9.58 4.52
C VAL A 332 3.14 9.27 3.13
N VAL A 333 3.96 8.69 2.26
CA VAL A 333 3.59 8.35 0.88
C VAL A 333 3.42 6.84 0.75
N CYS A 334 2.20 6.40 0.44
CA CYS A 334 1.84 5.01 0.13
C CYS A 334 2.37 4.03 1.19
N SER A 335 3.24 3.10 0.79
CA SER A 335 3.84 2.03 1.61
C SER A 335 4.49 2.45 2.92
N ASP A 336 4.83 3.73 3.06
CA ASP A 336 5.44 4.28 4.26
C ASP A 336 4.47 4.24 5.46
N SER A 337 3.14 4.21 5.23
CA SER A 337 2.16 4.06 6.31
C SER A 337 2.28 2.74 7.07
N PHE A 338 2.63 1.64 6.37
CA PHE A 338 2.79 0.32 6.96
C PHE A 338 4.25 -0.08 7.27
N ARG A 339 5.23 0.79 7.05
CA ARG A 339 6.63 0.67 7.56
C ARG A 339 6.67 0.96 9.07
N THR A 340 5.95 0.14 9.83
CA THR A 340 5.58 0.30 11.25
C THR A 340 6.75 0.74 12.15
N GLN A 341 7.92 0.09 12.05
CA GLN A 341 9.04 0.41 12.93
C GLN A 341 9.70 1.77 12.62
N ALA A 342 9.59 2.27 11.39
CA ALA A 342 10.10 3.57 10.97
C ALA A 342 9.12 4.71 11.31
N LEU A 343 7.81 4.43 11.32
CA LEU A 343 6.75 5.41 11.52
C LEU A 343 6.39 5.66 13.00
N ARG A 344 6.49 4.65 13.87
CA ARG A 344 6.17 4.78 15.31
C ARG A 344 6.89 5.92 16.06
N PRO A 345 8.17 6.25 15.80
CA PRO A 345 8.82 7.38 16.45
C PRO A 345 8.18 8.72 16.06
N ASP A 346 7.81 8.88 14.78
CA ASP A 346 7.17 10.10 14.28
C ASP A 346 5.74 10.24 14.85
N LEU A 347 4.99 9.14 14.98
CA LEU A 347 3.63 9.15 15.54
C LEU A 347 3.54 9.40 17.05
N LYS A 348 4.63 9.27 17.81
CA LYS A 348 4.63 9.49 19.26
C LYS A 348 4.22 10.92 19.66
N HIS A 349 4.42 11.87 18.76
CA HIS A 349 4.14 13.30 18.99
C HIS A 349 3.16 13.90 17.97
N ALA A 350 2.53 13.06 17.14
CA ALA A 350 1.65 13.49 16.06
C ALA A 350 0.18 13.62 16.49
N ASP A 351 -0.44 14.75 16.18
CA ASP A 351 -1.90 14.94 16.33
C ASP A 351 -2.68 14.42 15.12
N LEU A 352 -2.01 14.23 13.99
CA LEU A 352 -2.60 13.85 12.72
C LEU A 352 -1.57 13.12 11.85
N LEU A 353 -1.98 12.01 11.22
CA LEU A 353 -1.25 11.37 10.12
C LEU A 353 -2.00 11.57 8.79
N VAL A 354 -1.30 12.00 7.74
CA VAL A 354 -1.85 12.13 6.38
C VAL A 354 -1.15 11.16 5.44
N VAL A 355 -1.89 10.18 4.91
CA VAL A 355 -1.41 9.19 3.95
C VAL A 355 -1.85 9.60 2.55
N THR A 356 -0.89 9.83 1.65
CA THR A 356 -1.14 10.04 0.22
C THR A 356 -0.70 8.80 -0.55
N ALA A 357 -1.56 8.19 -1.37
CA ALA A 357 -1.19 6.99 -2.13
C ALA A 357 -1.77 6.98 -3.55
N ASN A 358 -1.27 6.07 -4.39
CA ASN A 358 -1.81 5.76 -5.70
C ASN A 358 -2.03 4.24 -5.83
N ASP A 359 -3.25 3.79 -5.54
CA ASP A 359 -3.66 2.40 -5.59
C ASP A 359 -4.48 2.07 -6.86
N TYR A 360 -4.57 2.98 -7.85
CA TYR A 360 -5.38 2.79 -9.06
C TYR A 360 -5.05 1.48 -9.80
N SER A 361 -3.77 1.15 -9.91
CA SER A 361 -3.29 -0.08 -10.55
C SER A 361 -3.77 -1.35 -9.84
N LEU A 362 -4.17 -1.23 -8.58
CA LEU A 362 -4.65 -2.30 -7.69
C LEU A 362 -6.18 -2.32 -7.56
N THR A 363 -6.91 -1.36 -8.16
CA THR A 363 -8.38 -1.29 -8.12
C THR A 363 -9.01 -2.58 -8.67
N GLY A 364 -10.01 -3.10 -7.96
CA GLY A 364 -10.64 -4.39 -8.30
C GLY A 364 -9.90 -5.63 -7.78
N SER A 365 -8.79 -5.44 -7.07
CA SER A 365 -8.17 -6.44 -6.18
C SER A 365 -8.56 -6.19 -4.72
N LEU A 366 -8.14 -7.06 -3.80
CA LEU A 366 -8.30 -6.81 -2.36
C LEU A 366 -7.21 -5.93 -1.74
N LEU A 367 -6.18 -5.54 -2.51
CA LEU A 367 -5.04 -4.80 -1.98
C LEU A 367 -5.35 -3.37 -1.52
N PRO A 368 -6.20 -2.56 -2.20
CA PRO A 368 -6.54 -1.22 -1.70
C PRO A 368 -7.30 -1.27 -0.37
N GLN A 369 -8.19 -2.26 -0.20
CA GLN A 369 -8.87 -2.50 1.07
C GLN A 369 -7.93 -3.03 2.16
N LEU A 370 -6.98 -3.93 1.84
CA LEU A 370 -5.95 -4.36 2.79
C LEU A 370 -5.02 -3.21 3.21
N HIS A 371 -4.68 -2.31 2.28
CA HIS A 371 -3.91 -1.09 2.56
C HIS A 371 -4.67 -0.16 3.52
N LEU A 372 -5.99 0.02 3.31
CA LEU A 372 -6.86 0.72 4.26
C LEU A 372 -6.91 0.03 5.63
N GLU A 373 -7.06 -1.31 5.68
CA GLU A 373 -7.05 -2.07 6.93
C GLU A 373 -5.71 -1.95 7.69
N MET A 374 -4.58 -1.85 6.98
CA MET A 374 -3.29 -1.54 7.60
C MET A 374 -3.27 -0.15 8.21
N ASP A 375 -3.78 0.88 7.53
CA ASP A 375 -3.91 2.23 8.08
C ASP A 375 -4.82 2.23 9.33
N GLN A 376 -5.94 1.50 9.32
CA GLN A 376 -6.80 1.32 10.51
C GLN A 376 -6.02 0.77 11.72
N ILE A 377 -5.18 -0.23 11.51
CA ILE A 377 -4.30 -0.80 12.55
C ILE A 377 -3.29 0.25 13.05
N ARG A 378 -2.73 1.10 12.17
CA ARG A 378 -1.79 2.17 12.57
C ARG A 378 -2.47 3.24 13.42
N ALA A 379 -3.68 3.66 13.04
CA ALA A 379 -4.50 4.60 13.79
C ALA A 379 -4.80 4.08 15.21
N ALA A 380 -5.38 2.88 15.32
CA ALA A 380 -5.71 2.23 16.59
C ALA A 380 -4.47 1.98 17.48
N GLU A 381 -3.33 1.60 16.91
CA GLU A 381 -2.11 1.39 17.69
C GLU A 381 -1.55 2.69 18.27
N SER A 382 -1.59 3.78 17.49
CA SER A 382 -0.96 5.04 17.87
C SER A 382 -1.86 5.99 18.65
N GLY A 383 -3.18 5.88 18.50
CA GLY A 383 -4.12 6.89 18.98
C GLY A 383 -4.14 8.15 18.10
N VAL A 384 -3.60 8.08 16.88
CA VAL A 384 -3.48 9.21 15.95
C VAL A 384 -4.46 9.01 14.78
N PRO A 385 -5.37 9.96 14.50
CA PRO A 385 -6.31 9.86 13.39
C PRO A 385 -5.59 9.97 12.05
N ILE A 386 -6.15 9.31 11.02
CA ILE A 386 -5.58 9.26 9.68
C ILE A 386 -6.50 9.89 8.65
N LEU A 387 -5.92 10.75 7.82
CA LEU A 387 -6.51 11.25 6.58
C LEU A 387 -5.84 10.55 5.40
N ARG A 388 -6.57 9.66 4.73
CA ARG A 388 -6.08 8.84 3.62
C ARG A 388 -6.63 9.36 2.29
N ALA A 389 -5.78 9.98 1.46
CA ALA A 389 -6.12 10.47 0.12
C ALA A 389 -5.43 9.61 -0.95
N VAL A 390 -6.21 8.91 -1.77
CA VAL A 390 -5.71 7.83 -2.64
C VAL A 390 -6.19 8.04 -4.07
N ASN A 391 -5.29 7.99 -5.06
CA ASN A 391 -5.70 7.90 -6.46
C ASN A 391 -6.19 6.47 -6.75
N GLY A 392 -7.42 6.34 -7.27
CA GLY A 392 -8.12 5.05 -7.42
C GLY A 392 -8.93 4.64 -6.18
N GLY A 393 -8.63 5.19 -5.00
CA GLY A 393 -9.33 4.87 -3.75
C GLY A 393 -8.89 3.54 -3.10
N PRO A 394 -9.43 3.21 -1.91
CA PRO A 394 -10.40 4.02 -1.17
C PRO A 394 -9.72 5.12 -0.35
N SER A 395 -10.18 6.37 -0.54
CA SER A 395 -9.84 7.49 0.33
C SER A 395 -10.76 7.50 1.55
N ALA A 396 -10.21 7.76 2.75
CA ALA A 396 -10.93 7.59 4.01
C ALA A 396 -10.48 8.55 5.11
N VAL A 397 -11.37 8.75 6.10
CA VAL A 397 -11.07 9.39 7.38
C VAL A 397 -11.18 8.33 8.46
N ILE A 398 -10.10 8.12 9.21
CA ILE A 398 -9.98 7.11 10.25
C ILE A 398 -9.76 7.84 11.59
N ASP A 399 -10.49 7.47 12.63
CA ASP A 399 -10.30 8.06 13.96
C ASP A 399 -9.12 7.45 14.74
N ASN A 400 -8.85 7.99 15.93
CA ASN A 400 -7.82 7.50 16.86
C ASN A 400 -8.00 6.04 17.34
N LYS A 401 -9.16 5.41 17.08
CA LYS A 401 -9.44 4.00 17.40
C LYS A 401 -9.39 3.10 16.17
N GLY A 402 -8.94 3.62 15.02
CA GLY A 402 -8.86 2.85 13.77
C GLY A 402 -10.21 2.64 13.09
N ARG A 403 -11.27 3.35 13.48
CA ARG A 403 -12.60 3.22 12.91
C ARG A 403 -12.73 4.13 11.70
N VAL A 404 -13.21 3.60 10.57
CA VAL A 404 -13.49 4.40 9.36
C VAL A 404 -14.74 5.24 9.61
N ILE A 405 -14.58 6.55 9.68
CA ILE A 405 -15.66 7.53 9.90
C ILE A 405 -16.40 7.83 8.60
N ARG A 406 -15.65 7.90 7.49
CA ARG A 406 -16.17 8.11 6.14
C ARG A 406 -15.14 7.57 5.15
N GLN A 407 -15.62 7.02 4.04
CA GLN A 407 -14.82 6.43 2.96
C GLN A 407 -15.47 6.75 1.61
N LEU A 408 -14.66 6.79 0.55
CA LEU A 408 -15.10 6.81 -0.84
C LEU A 408 -14.95 5.43 -1.48
N GLU A 409 -15.85 5.11 -2.41
CA GLU A 409 -15.81 3.88 -3.21
C GLU A 409 -14.60 3.89 -4.16
N GLU A 410 -14.01 2.72 -4.40
CA GLU A 410 -12.88 2.55 -5.33
C GLU A 410 -13.26 2.85 -6.78
N GLY A 411 -12.30 3.30 -7.58
CA GLY A 411 -12.45 3.59 -9.01
C GLY A 411 -13.13 4.93 -9.35
N TYR A 412 -13.83 5.57 -8.40
CA TYR A 412 -14.59 6.80 -8.65
C TYR A 412 -13.81 8.10 -8.37
N GLN A 413 -14.04 9.13 -9.18
CA GLN A 413 -13.55 10.49 -8.96
C GLN A 413 -14.51 11.23 -8.03
N SER A 414 -14.06 11.63 -6.84
CA SER A 414 -14.94 12.26 -5.85
C SER A 414 -14.15 13.04 -4.79
N ILE A 415 -14.86 13.69 -3.88
CA ILE A 415 -14.30 14.38 -2.71
C ILE A 415 -14.91 13.83 -1.41
N LEU A 416 -14.08 13.74 -0.37
CA LEU A 416 -14.49 13.35 0.98
C LEU A 416 -14.27 14.53 1.91
N THR A 417 -15.36 15.09 2.46
CA THR A 417 -15.27 16.16 3.45
C THR A 417 -15.72 15.67 4.82
N SER A 418 -15.02 16.12 5.87
CA SER A 418 -15.27 15.74 7.27
C SER A 418 -14.75 16.82 8.21
N ARG A 419 -15.12 16.75 9.49
CA ARG A 419 -14.26 17.31 10.55
C ARG A 419 -13.10 16.35 10.81
N LEU A 420 -11.96 16.90 11.22
CA LEU A 420 -10.80 16.14 11.67
C LEU A 420 -11.10 15.53 13.06
N PRO A 421 -11.07 14.19 13.24
CA PRO A 421 -11.14 13.56 14.55
C PRO A 421 -9.98 14.02 15.46
N ALA A 422 -10.16 13.94 16.77
CA ALA A 422 -9.11 14.25 17.73
C ALA A 422 -8.09 13.09 17.87
N SER A 423 -6.86 13.43 18.21
CA SER A 423 -5.85 12.48 18.70
C SER A 423 -6.08 12.14 20.18
N GLU A 424 -5.79 10.90 20.55
CA GLU A 424 -5.70 10.45 21.94
C GLU A 424 -4.57 9.41 22.03
N HIS A 425 -3.33 9.88 22.21
CA HIS A 425 -2.15 9.02 22.13
C HIS A 425 -2.25 7.78 23.02
N SER A 426 -2.06 6.61 22.40
CA SER A 426 -2.22 5.33 23.08
C SER A 426 -1.21 5.12 24.22
N PHE A 427 -1.52 4.20 25.13
CA PHE A 427 -0.54 3.78 26.14
C PHE A 427 0.71 3.19 25.48
N PHE A 428 0.52 2.40 24.42
CA PHE A 428 1.59 1.74 23.67
C PHE A 428 2.55 2.76 23.05
N ILE A 429 2.07 3.74 22.27
CA ILE A 429 2.96 4.64 21.51
C ILE A 429 3.85 5.48 22.45
N ASN A 430 3.29 5.86 23.61
CA ASN A 430 3.99 6.59 24.66
C ASN A 430 5.09 5.74 25.34
N ASN A 431 4.84 4.44 25.52
CA ASN A 431 5.67 3.53 26.32
C ASN A 431 6.44 2.47 25.49
N GLN A 432 6.41 2.55 24.16
CA GLN A 432 6.91 1.52 23.23
C GLN A 432 8.32 0.98 23.56
N TYR A 433 9.26 1.82 23.97
CA TYR A 433 10.61 1.39 24.36
C TYR A 433 10.64 0.61 25.68
N ILE A 434 9.82 1.00 26.67
CA ILE A 434 9.70 0.30 27.95
C ILE A 434 9.05 -1.06 27.72
N ILE A 435 8.00 -1.10 26.90
CA ILE A 435 7.34 -2.33 26.47
C ILE A 435 8.34 -3.23 25.74
N GLY A 436 9.16 -2.70 24.84
CA GLY A 436 10.23 -3.44 24.16
C GLY A 436 11.30 -4.02 25.10
N ILE A 437 11.72 -3.30 26.14
CA ILE A 437 12.66 -3.82 27.14
C ILE A 437 11.99 -4.92 27.99
N ALA A 438 10.78 -4.68 28.48
CA ALA A 438 10.01 -5.67 29.24
C ALA A 438 9.77 -6.96 28.42
N SER A 439 9.52 -6.81 27.12
CA SER A 439 9.41 -7.89 26.13
C SER A 439 10.65 -8.77 26.11
N MET A 440 11.85 -8.17 25.97
CA MET A 440 13.11 -8.90 25.94
C MET A 440 13.36 -9.66 27.25
N VAL A 441 13.09 -9.05 28.40
CA VAL A 441 13.22 -9.68 29.73
C VAL A 441 12.25 -10.86 29.89
N LEU A 442 10.99 -10.70 29.46
CA LEU A 442 9.96 -11.74 29.52
C LEU A 442 10.28 -12.93 28.59
N ILE A 443 10.77 -12.66 27.38
CA ILE A 443 11.22 -13.70 26.44
C ILE A 443 12.42 -14.45 27.03
N PHE A 444 13.43 -13.74 27.54
CA PHE A 444 14.64 -14.35 28.11
C PHE A 444 14.35 -15.23 29.34
N SER A 445 13.55 -14.73 30.28
CA SER A 445 13.12 -15.52 31.45
C SER A 445 12.30 -16.75 31.05
N THR A 446 11.45 -16.64 30.03
CA THR A 446 10.66 -17.78 29.54
C THR A 446 11.51 -18.81 28.80
N LEU A 447 12.56 -18.40 28.07
CA LEU A 447 13.55 -19.31 27.48
C LEU A 447 14.27 -20.14 28.55
N LEU A 448 14.75 -19.51 29.63
CA LEU A 448 15.36 -20.21 30.76
C LEU A 448 14.39 -21.20 31.43
N GLY A 449 13.12 -20.81 31.59
CA GLY A 449 12.07 -21.69 32.10
C GLY A 449 11.80 -22.88 31.17
N ALA A 450 11.72 -22.68 29.86
CA ALA A 450 11.46 -23.73 28.87
C ALA A 450 12.59 -24.76 28.77
N LEU A 451 13.85 -24.32 28.94
CA LEU A 451 15.03 -25.19 29.02
C LEU A 451 15.04 -26.07 30.29
N SER A 452 14.41 -25.59 31.36
CA SER A 452 14.36 -26.28 32.66
C SER A 452 13.29 -27.38 32.73
N ILE A 453 12.37 -27.46 31.76
CA ILE A 453 11.25 -28.41 31.75
C ILE A 453 11.62 -29.70 30.99
N LYS A 454 11.45 -30.86 31.65
CA LYS A 454 11.62 -32.18 31.01
C LYS A 454 10.61 -32.36 29.86
N ARG A 455 11.11 -32.77 28.69
CA ARG A 455 10.30 -33.01 27.47
C ARG A 455 9.26 -34.12 27.69
N TYR A 456 8.01 -33.87 27.32
CA TYR A 456 7.01 -34.93 27.16
C TYR A 456 7.18 -35.62 25.79
N PRO A 457 7.25 -36.96 25.74
CA PRO A 457 7.42 -37.70 24.49
C PRO A 457 6.15 -37.70 23.63
N TYR A 458 6.35 -37.91 22.32
CA TYR A 458 5.28 -38.01 21.32
C TYR A 458 4.46 -39.29 21.52
N ALA A 459 3.14 -39.19 21.38
CA ALA A 459 2.30 -40.38 21.26
C ALA A 459 2.27 -40.80 19.78
N GLU A 460 3.16 -41.72 19.40
CA GLU A 460 3.21 -42.24 18.03
C GLU A 460 1.87 -42.86 17.62
N THR A 461 1.14 -42.17 16.75
CA THR A 461 0.14 -42.78 15.87
C THR A 461 0.88 -43.25 14.62
N SER A 462 1.10 -44.56 14.53
CA SER A 462 1.85 -45.24 13.48
C SER A 462 1.06 -45.34 12.16
N GLU A 463 0.69 -44.20 11.57
CA GLU A 463 0.21 -44.14 10.19
C GLU A 463 1.07 -43.13 9.41
N LYS A 464 1.79 -43.63 8.40
CA LYS A 464 2.41 -42.78 7.39
C LYS A 464 1.27 -42.12 6.61
N PRO A 465 1.18 -40.78 6.53
CA PRO A 465 0.21 -40.16 5.65
C PRO A 465 0.55 -40.55 4.20
N SER A 466 -0.40 -41.16 3.49
CA SER A 466 -0.28 -41.42 2.07
C SER A 466 -0.26 -40.09 1.31
N VAL A 467 0.91 -39.72 0.80
CA VAL A 467 1.14 -38.47 0.09
C VAL A 467 0.49 -38.53 -1.30
N ILE A 468 -0.82 -38.24 -1.37
CA ILE A 468 -1.55 -38.13 -2.65
C ILE A 468 -2.39 -36.84 -2.76
N TRP A 469 -2.81 -36.20 -1.66
CA TRP A 469 -3.79 -35.10 -1.69
C TRP A 469 -3.34 -33.66 -1.30
N PRO A 470 -2.10 -33.18 -1.61
CA PRO A 470 -1.87 -31.75 -1.81
C PRO A 470 -2.39 -31.26 -3.18
N GLY A 471 -2.33 -32.13 -4.20
CA GLY A 471 -2.59 -31.75 -5.59
C GLY A 471 -4.01 -31.28 -5.85
N LEU A 472 -5.01 -31.88 -5.20
CA LEU A 472 -6.42 -31.56 -5.45
C LEU A 472 -7.01 -30.45 -4.58
N VAL A 473 -6.41 -30.08 -3.44
CA VAL A 473 -6.79 -28.82 -2.78
C VAL A 473 -6.26 -27.64 -3.61
N PHE A 474 -5.06 -27.75 -4.16
CA PHE A 474 -4.52 -26.81 -5.14
C PHE A 474 -5.41 -26.75 -6.41
N PHE A 475 -5.86 -27.90 -6.90
CA PHE A 475 -6.79 -27.98 -8.06
C PHE A 475 -8.19 -27.44 -7.76
N CYS A 476 -8.74 -27.66 -6.57
CA CYS A 476 -10.05 -27.11 -6.19
C CYS A 476 -10.01 -25.59 -5.96
N VAL A 477 -8.92 -25.05 -5.39
CA VAL A 477 -8.70 -23.60 -5.32
C VAL A 477 -8.57 -23.03 -6.74
N LEU A 478 -7.81 -23.67 -7.63
CA LEU A 478 -7.72 -23.27 -9.03
C LEU A 478 -9.05 -23.36 -9.79
N ILE A 479 -9.89 -24.36 -9.51
CA ILE A 479 -11.20 -24.50 -10.16
C ILE A 479 -12.17 -23.43 -9.66
N ILE A 480 -12.23 -23.16 -8.35
CA ILE A 480 -13.05 -22.08 -7.80
C ILE A 480 -12.55 -20.72 -8.32
N SER A 481 -11.23 -20.54 -8.47
CA SER A 481 -10.63 -19.33 -9.07
C SER A 481 -10.78 -19.24 -10.60
N SER A 482 -11.18 -20.32 -11.28
CA SER A 482 -11.45 -20.33 -12.73
C SER A 482 -12.88 -19.91 -13.08
N GLY A 483 -13.76 -19.82 -12.07
CA GLY A 483 -15.21 -19.57 -12.19
C GLY A 483 -15.64 -18.18 -12.67
N SER A 484 -14.74 -17.36 -13.23
CA SER A 484 -15.09 -16.09 -13.86
C SER A 484 -14.18 -15.71 -15.05
N TRP A 485 -13.60 -16.69 -15.74
CA TRP A 485 -12.94 -16.47 -17.04
C TRP A 485 -13.98 -16.23 -18.16
N GLN A 486 -14.74 -15.14 -18.07
CA GLN A 486 -15.28 -14.50 -19.27
C GLN A 486 -14.21 -13.59 -19.86
N GLU A 487 -13.39 -14.16 -20.73
CA GLU A 487 -12.57 -13.38 -21.65
C GLU A 487 -13.48 -12.46 -22.47
N SER A 488 -13.40 -11.14 -22.25
CA SER A 488 -13.78 -10.16 -23.27
C SER A 488 -12.77 -10.26 -24.43
N ARG A 489 -12.98 -11.25 -25.30
CA ARG A 489 -12.05 -11.61 -26.39
C ARG A 489 -11.91 -10.51 -27.45
N ILE A 490 -11.01 -9.56 -27.22
CA ILE A 490 -10.36 -8.85 -28.32
C ILE A 490 -9.30 -9.80 -28.89
N THR A 491 -9.66 -10.48 -29.97
CA THR A 491 -8.82 -11.56 -30.52
C THR A 491 -7.68 -10.99 -31.36
N VAL A 492 -6.47 -10.93 -30.80
CA VAL A 492 -5.23 -10.69 -31.56
C VAL A 492 -4.39 -11.96 -31.55
N LYS A 493 -4.23 -12.59 -32.73
CA LYS A 493 -3.38 -13.79 -32.89
C LYS A 493 -1.92 -13.44 -32.58
N ARG A 494 -1.34 -14.12 -31.59
CA ARG A 494 0.08 -14.03 -31.26
C ARG A 494 0.79 -15.31 -31.71
N THR A 495 1.72 -15.19 -32.66
CA THR A 495 2.68 -16.26 -32.99
C THR A 495 3.88 -16.22 -32.05
N GLU A 496 4.51 -17.39 -31.86
CA GLU A 496 5.50 -17.65 -30.80
C GLU A 496 6.89 -17.04 -31.02
N ASN A 497 7.74 -17.25 -30.00
CA ASN A 497 9.20 -17.07 -29.95
C ASN A 497 9.77 -15.65 -29.80
N SER A 498 10.07 -15.28 -28.55
CA SER A 498 11.47 -15.08 -28.13
C SER A 498 11.58 -14.88 -26.61
N SER A 499 12.51 -15.60 -25.98
CA SER A 499 12.86 -15.45 -24.57
C SER A 499 14.06 -14.49 -24.42
N ALA A 500 13.80 -13.21 -24.18
CA ALA A 500 14.84 -12.21 -23.94
C ALA A 500 15.09 -12.00 -22.43
N LYS A 501 16.34 -12.12 -21.99
CA LYS A 501 16.78 -11.70 -20.65
C LYS A 501 16.98 -10.18 -20.66
N PHE A 502 16.30 -9.46 -19.77
CA PHE A 502 16.50 -8.02 -19.61
C PHE A 502 17.77 -7.71 -18.81
N GLN A 503 18.69 -6.94 -19.40
CA GLN A 503 19.66 -6.13 -18.65
C GLN A 503 19.10 -4.71 -18.54
N TYR A 504 19.13 -4.13 -17.34
CA TYR A 504 18.71 -2.75 -17.12
C TYR A 504 19.78 -1.77 -17.63
N GLN A 505 19.56 -1.18 -18.80
CA GLN A 505 20.32 0.00 -19.22
C GLN A 505 19.83 1.23 -18.46
N HIS A 506 20.77 2.09 -18.05
CA HIS A 506 20.46 3.40 -17.48
C HIS A 506 19.94 4.32 -18.59
N PHE A 507 18.84 5.02 -18.33
CA PHE A 507 18.26 5.99 -19.27
C PHE A 507 18.76 7.39 -18.94
N THR A 508 19.06 8.21 -19.96
CA THR A 508 19.39 9.63 -19.74
C THR A 508 18.13 10.47 -19.50
N ILE A 509 18.30 11.67 -18.94
CA ILE A 509 17.20 12.63 -18.71
C ILE A 509 16.44 12.92 -20.02
N GLU A 510 17.15 13.03 -21.14
CA GLU A 510 16.55 13.30 -22.47
C GLU A 510 15.60 12.17 -22.91
N GLN A 511 15.98 10.91 -22.65
CA GLN A 511 15.16 9.75 -22.99
C GLN A 511 13.88 9.65 -22.16
N PHE A 512 13.85 10.24 -20.95
CA PHE A 512 12.62 10.32 -20.16
C PHE A 512 11.73 11.50 -20.55
N MET A 513 12.30 12.65 -20.90
CA MET A 513 11.53 13.78 -21.48
C MET A 513 10.76 13.30 -22.72
N LEU A 514 11.46 12.60 -23.63
CA LEU A 514 10.84 11.91 -24.76
C LEU A 514 9.68 10.99 -24.33
N ARG A 515 9.81 10.24 -23.23
CA ARG A 515 8.75 9.35 -22.71
C ARG A 515 7.54 10.10 -22.13
N GLN A 516 7.74 11.24 -21.46
CA GLN A 516 6.64 12.15 -21.07
C GLN A 516 5.86 12.60 -22.30
N PHE A 517 6.55 12.78 -23.43
CA PHE A 517 6.02 13.12 -24.74
C PHE A 517 5.72 11.87 -25.60
N GLY A 518 5.39 10.74 -24.98
CA GLY A 518 4.88 9.55 -25.67
C GLY A 518 5.88 8.70 -26.45
N TYR A 519 7.17 9.06 -26.51
CA TYR A 519 8.18 8.24 -27.19
C TYR A 519 8.60 7.01 -26.36
N LEU A 520 8.49 5.84 -26.98
CA LEU A 520 9.02 4.57 -26.46
C LEU A 520 10.27 4.17 -27.25
N THR A 521 11.46 4.35 -26.67
CA THR A 521 12.70 3.79 -27.22
C THR A 521 12.71 2.27 -27.07
N VAL A 522 12.45 1.55 -28.17
CA VAL A 522 12.53 0.08 -28.21
C VAL A 522 13.97 -0.34 -28.48
N ALA A 523 14.64 -0.89 -27.48
CA ALA A 523 15.98 -1.45 -27.63
C ALA A 523 15.92 -2.89 -28.20
N ASN A 524 16.29 -3.03 -29.47
CA ASN A 524 16.68 -4.25 -30.19
C ASN A 524 15.68 -5.42 -30.33
N GLY A 525 15.39 -5.77 -31.59
CA GLY A 525 15.74 -7.13 -32.01
C GLY A 525 14.68 -8.05 -32.63
N ALA A 526 13.48 -7.59 -32.98
CA ALA A 526 12.56 -8.38 -33.82
C ALA A 526 11.62 -7.50 -34.65
N SER A 527 11.46 -7.82 -35.93
CA SER A 527 10.70 -7.03 -36.90
C SER A 527 9.18 -7.25 -36.81
N GLN A 528 8.42 -6.16 -36.65
CA GLN A 528 7.05 -6.07 -37.16
C GLN A 528 6.83 -4.70 -37.83
N LYS A 529 6.16 -4.72 -39.00
CA LYS A 529 6.02 -3.57 -39.91
C LYS A 529 4.92 -2.60 -39.44
N LEU A 530 5.23 -1.31 -39.38
CA LEU A 530 4.26 -0.22 -39.59
C LEU A 530 4.98 1.00 -40.21
N PHE A 531 4.65 1.31 -41.47
CA PHE A 531 4.86 2.52 -42.30
C PHE A 531 6.18 3.35 -42.25
N ASN A 532 6.56 3.92 -43.40
CA ASN A 532 7.92 4.41 -43.69
C ASN A 532 7.91 5.83 -44.29
N PHE A 533 8.59 6.80 -43.65
CA PHE A 533 8.89 8.15 -44.17
C PHE A 533 10.16 8.75 -43.53
N GLN A 534 10.71 9.82 -44.13
CA GLN A 534 12.11 10.28 -43.96
C GLN A 534 12.17 11.83 -43.90
N THR A 535 13.14 12.54 -43.28
CA THR A 535 14.17 12.29 -42.24
C THR A 535 14.69 13.66 -41.76
N VAL A 536 15.15 13.83 -40.51
CA VAL A 536 15.75 15.09 -39.99
C VAL A 536 16.95 14.79 -39.08
N GLN A 537 17.97 15.65 -39.05
CA GLN A 537 19.26 15.42 -38.37
C GLN A 537 19.56 16.49 -37.30
N LEU A 538 20.09 16.08 -36.15
CA LEU A 538 20.61 16.97 -35.09
C LEU A 538 21.94 16.43 -34.54
N ASN A 539 22.99 17.26 -34.61
CA ASN A 539 24.31 17.16 -33.96
C ASN A 539 24.70 15.74 -33.46
N ASP A 540 25.16 14.93 -34.41
CA ASP A 540 25.82 13.63 -34.23
C ASP A 540 24.98 12.45 -33.69
N PHE A 541 23.66 12.62 -33.53
CA PHE A 541 22.71 11.49 -33.38
C PHE A 541 21.78 11.33 -34.59
N PHE A 542 21.69 10.09 -35.09
CA PHE A 542 20.67 9.71 -36.07
C PHE A 542 19.40 9.26 -35.33
N LEU A 543 18.34 10.06 -35.43
CA LEU A 543 17.00 9.72 -34.95
C LEU A 543 16.17 9.15 -36.09
N GLU A 544 15.69 7.91 -35.96
CA GLU A 544 14.68 7.37 -36.88
C GLU A 544 13.32 8.07 -36.65
N PRO A 545 12.56 8.44 -37.70
CA PRO A 545 11.36 9.25 -37.53
C PRO A 545 10.14 8.38 -37.28
N THR A 546 9.52 8.50 -36.11
CA THR A 546 8.13 8.07 -35.90
C THR A 546 7.32 9.15 -35.17
N SER A 547 6.38 9.72 -35.90
CA SER A 547 5.04 10.16 -35.48
C SER A 547 4.76 10.44 -33.99
N LEU A 548 5.34 11.50 -33.41
CA LEU A 548 4.61 12.28 -32.40
C LEU A 548 5.01 13.76 -32.38
N ALA A 549 4.08 14.60 -31.95
CA ALA A 549 4.30 16.02 -31.70
C ALA A 549 5.16 16.19 -30.44
N ALA A 550 6.34 16.81 -30.58
CA ALA A 550 7.16 17.17 -29.44
C ALA A 550 6.45 18.24 -28.60
N ILE A 551 6.14 17.91 -27.36
CA ILE A 551 6.00 18.91 -26.31
C ILE A 551 7.40 19.32 -25.87
N THR A 552 7.57 20.57 -25.46
CA THR A 552 8.76 21.01 -24.74
C THR A 552 8.32 21.96 -23.63
N GLU A 553 8.84 21.72 -22.42
CA GLU A 553 8.69 22.68 -21.33
C GLU A 553 9.73 23.78 -21.56
N THR A 554 9.24 24.93 -21.99
CA THR A 554 10.09 26.11 -22.16
C THR A 554 10.44 26.70 -20.80
N THR A 555 11.64 27.25 -20.62
CA THR A 555 12.11 27.93 -19.39
C THR A 555 11.28 29.16 -18.98
N LYS A 556 10.20 29.47 -19.71
CA LYS A 556 9.23 30.53 -19.46
C LYS A 556 7.81 29.97 -19.19
N GLY A 557 7.67 28.67 -18.92
CA GLY A 557 6.40 28.04 -18.48
C GLY A 557 5.32 27.91 -19.56
N ARG A 558 5.70 27.84 -20.84
CA ARG A 558 4.79 27.51 -21.96
C ARG A 558 4.97 26.06 -22.39
N VAL A 559 3.86 25.39 -22.66
CA VAL A 559 3.75 24.04 -23.24
C VAL A 559 3.32 24.19 -24.70
N LEU A 560 4.10 23.64 -25.63
CA LEU A 560 3.79 23.66 -27.05
C LEU A 560 3.23 22.30 -27.49
N ILE A 561 2.12 22.30 -28.22
CA ILE A 561 1.49 21.11 -28.80
C ILE A 561 1.35 21.37 -30.32
N LEU A 562 1.83 20.45 -31.15
CA LEU A 562 1.79 20.58 -32.61
C LEU A 562 0.63 19.76 -33.18
N ASP A 563 -0.17 20.36 -34.06
CA ASP A 563 -1.29 19.72 -34.75
C ASP A 563 -0.80 18.72 -35.83
N GLU A 564 -1.50 17.60 -35.94
CA GLU A 564 -1.31 16.52 -36.93
C GLU A 564 -1.31 17.01 -38.40
N ASN A 565 -1.99 18.11 -38.71
CA ASN A 565 -2.11 18.69 -40.06
C ASN A 565 -1.03 19.75 -40.37
N GLY A 566 -0.13 20.05 -39.43
CA GLY A 566 1.10 20.82 -39.69
C GLY A 566 0.95 22.32 -40.01
N GLY A 567 -0.28 22.87 -39.97
CA GLY A 567 -0.55 24.30 -40.15
C GLY A 567 -0.62 25.10 -38.85
N GLU A 568 -1.18 24.50 -37.78
CA GLU A 568 -1.43 25.15 -36.50
C GLU A 568 -0.59 24.57 -35.35
N VAL A 569 -0.32 25.43 -34.37
CA VAL A 569 0.39 25.15 -33.13
C VAL A 569 -0.53 25.56 -31.99
N LEU A 570 -0.84 24.62 -31.11
CA LEU A 570 -1.55 24.87 -29.87
C LEU A 570 -0.54 25.26 -28.79
N ILE A 571 -0.50 26.54 -28.46
CA ILE A 571 0.31 27.08 -27.37
C ILE A 571 -0.55 27.08 -26.12
N TYR A 572 -0.14 26.32 -25.10
CA TYR A 572 -0.74 26.39 -23.78
C TYR A 572 0.15 27.26 -22.89
N GLY A 573 -0.37 28.41 -22.47
CA GLY A 573 0.39 29.43 -21.74
C GLY A 573 -0.46 30.15 -20.69
N ALA A 574 0.07 31.28 -20.18
CA ALA A 574 -0.52 32.00 -19.05
C ALA A 574 -1.97 32.50 -19.27
N GLU A 575 -2.42 32.60 -20.52
CA GLU A 575 -3.77 33.07 -20.91
C GLU A 575 -4.70 31.93 -21.37
N GLY A 576 -4.26 30.68 -21.32
CA GLY A 576 -5.02 29.50 -21.75
C GLY A 576 -4.48 28.88 -23.04
N LEU A 577 -5.37 28.18 -23.76
CA LEU A 577 -5.07 27.53 -25.04
C LEU A 577 -5.19 28.56 -26.19
N GLN A 578 -4.10 28.79 -26.91
CA GLN A 578 -4.03 29.71 -28.06
C GLN A 578 -3.60 28.94 -29.32
N THR A 579 -4.27 29.16 -30.45
CA THR A 579 -3.82 28.68 -31.76
C THR A 579 -2.88 29.70 -32.41
N SER A 580 -1.78 29.23 -32.96
CA SER A 580 -0.77 30.05 -33.66
C SER A 580 -0.26 29.33 -34.91
N ASN A 581 0.08 30.06 -35.97
CA ASN A 581 0.60 29.45 -37.19
C ASN A 581 2.08 29.06 -37.02
N LYS A 582 2.45 27.89 -37.53
CA LYS A 582 3.84 27.36 -37.55
C LYS A 582 4.88 28.37 -38.06
N SER A 583 4.54 29.17 -39.07
CA SER A 583 5.44 30.17 -39.66
C SER A 583 5.56 31.48 -38.86
N GLN A 584 4.75 31.67 -37.82
CA GLN A 584 4.90 32.72 -36.82
C GLN A 584 5.80 32.24 -35.67
N LEU A 585 5.55 31.03 -35.17
CA LEU A 585 6.35 30.39 -34.12
C LEU A 585 7.84 30.25 -34.49
N MET A 586 8.12 29.83 -35.73
CA MET A 586 9.49 29.70 -36.26
C MET A 586 10.25 31.03 -36.35
N ARG A 587 9.55 32.18 -36.36
CA ARG A 587 10.15 33.53 -36.37
C ARG A 587 10.40 34.11 -34.97
N GLU A 588 9.75 33.57 -33.94
CA GLU A 588 10.05 33.92 -32.52
C GLU A 588 11.24 33.12 -31.96
N THR A 589 11.75 32.15 -32.72
CA THR A 589 13.06 31.49 -32.64
C THR A 589 13.48 30.74 -31.37
N VAL A 590 13.87 29.49 -31.63
CA VAL A 590 14.58 28.54 -30.77
C VAL A 590 15.88 29.09 -30.12
N SER A 591 16.42 30.22 -30.60
CA SER A 591 17.56 30.90 -29.96
C SER A 591 17.29 31.35 -28.52
N ASP A 592 16.04 31.63 -28.18
CA ASP A 592 15.61 32.00 -26.83
C ASP A 592 15.45 30.79 -25.89
N LEU A 593 15.44 29.57 -26.44
CA LEU A 593 15.07 28.34 -25.72
C LEU A 593 16.27 27.55 -25.20
N ILE A 594 17.48 27.73 -25.76
CA ILE A 594 18.67 26.97 -25.37
C ILE A 594 19.90 27.89 -25.32
N GLN A 595 20.16 28.51 -24.16
CA GLN A 595 21.47 29.14 -23.88
C GLN A 595 22.52 28.10 -23.48
N ILE A 596 23.02 27.32 -24.45
CA ILE A 596 24.30 26.63 -24.29
C ILE A 596 25.40 27.54 -24.83
N LYS A 597 26.12 28.24 -23.94
CA LYS A 597 27.29 29.05 -24.29
C LYS A 597 28.47 28.14 -24.65
N VAL A 598 28.59 27.77 -25.92
CA VAL A 598 29.82 27.18 -26.46
C VAL A 598 30.91 28.26 -26.51
N LYS A 599 31.92 28.14 -25.63
CA LYS A 599 33.13 28.96 -25.69
C LYS A 599 33.94 28.54 -26.92
N LYS A 600 34.12 29.43 -27.90
CA LYS A 600 34.98 29.19 -29.08
C LYS A 600 36.44 29.50 -28.76
N SER A 601 37.24 28.46 -28.53
CA SER A 601 38.54 28.15 -29.17
C SER A 601 39.23 27.04 -28.39
#